data_AF-A0A6B1EUV8-F1
#
_entry.id   AF-A0A6B1EUV8-F1
#
_cell.length_a   1.000
_cell.length_b   1.000
_cell.length_c   1.000
_cell.angle_alpha   90.00
_cell.angle_beta   90.00
_cell.angle_gamma   90.00
#
_symmetry.space_group_name_H-M   'P 1'
#
loop_
_entity.id
_entity.type
_entity.pdbx_description
1 polymer ?
#
loop_
_entity_poly.entity_id
_entity_poly.type
_entity_poly.pdbx_seq_one_letter_code
_entity_poly.pdbx_strand_id
1 'polypeptide(L)'
;MRTLTHAKPDTELFNACFAVSKQFSVESGLLSDARVIDVIAQIEAEGGVASMIMLGNGVFSTHPFVGAVKTRLVNNPARLVGAT
;
A
#
# COMPACT_ATOMS: atom_id res chain seq x y z
N MET A 1 -11.07 -22.68 15.61
CA MET A 1 -9.90 -21.93 15.08
C MET A 1 -9.64 -22.41 13.66
N ARG A 2 -9.87 -21.59 12.64
CA ARG A 2 -9.41 -21.90 11.27
C ARG A 2 -7.92 -21.56 11.24
N THR A 3 -7.08 -22.58 11.21
CA THR A 3 -5.67 -22.42 10.87
C THR A 3 -5.63 -21.83 9.47
N LEU A 4 -5.19 -20.58 9.36
CA LEU A 4 -4.97 -19.93 8.08
C LEU A 4 -3.85 -20.69 7.39
N THR A 5 -4.19 -21.52 6.41
CA THR A 5 -3.23 -22.10 5.49
C THR A 5 -2.51 -20.95 4.80
N HIS A 6 -1.18 -20.94 4.87
CA HIS A 6 -0.34 -20.02 4.09
C HIS A 6 -0.58 -20.29 2.60
N ALA A 7 -1.59 -19.64 2.02
CA ALA A 7 -1.68 -19.51 0.58
C ALA A 7 -0.42 -18.77 0.11
N LYS A 8 0.24 -19.30 -0.92
CA LYS A 8 1.38 -18.63 -1.55
C LYS A 8 0.89 -17.24 -1.99
N PRO A 9 1.60 -16.15 -1.65
CA PRO A 9 1.18 -14.82 -2.07
C PRO A 9 1.15 -14.77 -3.60
N ASP A 10 -0.02 -14.43 -4.13
CA ASP A 10 -0.24 -14.19 -5.54
C ASP A 10 0.18 -12.74 -5.83
N THR A 11 1.32 -12.60 -6.50
CA THR A 11 1.89 -11.30 -6.84
C THR A 11 0.98 -10.50 -7.78
N GLU A 12 0.22 -11.15 -8.66
CA GLU A 12 -0.70 -10.46 -9.57
C GLU A 12 -1.87 -9.88 -8.79
N LEU A 13 -2.50 -10.68 -7.93
CA LEU A 13 -3.56 -10.20 -7.04
C LEU A 13 -3.07 -9.08 -6.12
N PHE A 14 -1.84 -9.23 -5.60
CA PHE A 14 -1.21 -8.21 -4.76
C PHE A 14 -1.05 -6.90 -5.52
N ASN A 15 -0.48 -6.92 -6.73
CA ASN A 15 -0.30 -5.71 -7.55
C ASN A 15 -1.65 -5.11 -7.99
N ALA A 16 -2.67 -5.95 -8.24
CA ALA A 16 -4.01 -5.47 -8.55
C ALA A 16 -4.63 -4.65 -7.41
N CYS A 17 -4.39 -5.04 -6.14
CA CYS A 17 -4.82 -4.23 -5.00
C CYS A 17 -4.19 -2.83 -4.99
N PHE A 18 -2.92 -2.70 -5.40
CA PHE A 18 -2.24 -1.41 -5.49
C PHE A 18 -2.84 -0.56 -6.60
N ALA A 19 -3.10 -1.15 -7.77
CA ALA A 19 -3.70 -0.48 -8.90
C ALA A 19 -5.09 0.10 -8.55
N VAL A 20 -5.98 -0.71 -7.96
CA VAL A 20 -7.31 -0.27 -7.52
C VAL A 20 -7.20 0.83 -6.46
N SER A 21 -6.29 0.68 -5.49
CA SER A 21 -6.08 1.69 -4.44
C SER A 21 -5.59 3.02 -5.02
N LYS A 22 -4.66 2.98 -6.00
CA LYS A 22 -4.16 4.17 -6.69
C LYS A 22 -5.26 4.84 -7.51
N GLN A 23 -6.01 4.06 -8.30
CA GLN A 23 -7.12 4.57 -9.09
C GLN A 23 -8.13 5.30 -8.20
N PHE A 24 -8.55 4.67 -7.10
CA PHE A 24 -9.44 5.29 -6.11
C PHE A 24 -8.87 6.60 -5.56
N SER A 25 -7.58 6.63 -5.18
CA SER A 25 -6.94 7.83 -4.62
C SER A 25 -6.93 9.00 -5.61
N VAL A 26 -6.67 8.72 -6.90
CA VAL A 26 -6.66 9.71 -7.98
C VAL A 26 -8.07 10.21 -8.26
N GLU A 27 -8.99 9.29 -8.54
CA GLU A 27 -10.35 9.63 -9.00
C GLU A 27 -11.19 10.29 -7.91
N SER A 28 -10.95 9.98 -6.63
CA SER A 28 -11.60 10.65 -5.49
C SER A 28 -11.04 12.04 -5.17
N GLY A 29 -9.90 12.43 -5.77
CA GLY A 29 -9.18 13.65 -5.45
C GLY A 29 -8.43 13.62 -4.10
N LEU A 30 -8.36 12.46 -3.43
CA LEU A 30 -7.60 12.30 -2.19
C LEU A 30 -6.09 12.46 -2.42
N LEU A 31 -5.59 11.95 -3.57
CA LEU A 31 -4.20 12.13 -3.97
C LEU A 31 -3.97 13.55 -4.52
N SER A 32 -3.56 14.46 -3.64
CA SER A 32 -3.34 15.87 -3.99
C SER A 32 -1.99 16.44 -3.53
N ASP A 33 -1.30 15.80 -2.59
CA ASP A 33 0.02 16.26 -2.14
C ASP A 33 1.10 15.92 -3.18
N ALA A 34 1.76 16.95 -3.71
CA ALA A 34 2.79 16.81 -4.75
C ALA A 34 3.93 15.86 -4.34
N ARG A 35 4.33 15.86 -3.06
CA ARG A 35 5.42 14.99 -2.58
C ARG A 35 5.03 13.52 -2.64
N VAL A 36 3.77 13.21 -2.36
CA VAL A 36 3.23 11.84 -2.44
C VAL A 36 3.18 11.41 -3.91
N ILE A 37 2.74 12.30 -4.79
CA ILE A 37 2.69 12.06 -6.24
C ILE A 37 4.09 11.78 -6.80
N ASP A 38 5.08 12.61 -6.44
CA ASP A 38 6.47 12.46 -6.90
C ASP A 38 7.09 11.14 -6.43
N VAL A 39 6.87 10.76 -5.17
CA VAL A 39 7.35 9.47 -4.63
C VAL A 39 6.71 8.29 -5.37
N ILE A 40 5.40 8.34 -5.64
CA ILE A 40 4.72 7.30 -6.42
C ILE A 40 5.33 7.20 -7.83
N ALA A 41 5.53 8.33 -8.51
CA ALA A 41 6.09 8.36 -9.85
C ALA A 41 7.52 7.80 -9.91
N GLN A 42 8.36 8.12 -8.92
CA GLN A 42 9.71 7.57 -8.81
C GLN A 42 9.68 6.03 -8.71
N ILE A 43 8.85 5.51 -7.82
CA ILE A 43 8.75 4.07 -7.60
C ILE A 43 8.26 3.34 -8.86
N GLU A 44 7.30 3.93 -9.57
CA GLU A 44 6.79 3.36 -10.82
C GLU A 44 7.83 3.39 -11.95
N ALA A 45 8.67 4.43 -12.00
CA ALA A 45 9.79 4.50 -12.94
C ALA A 45 10.83 3.38 -12.71
N GLU A 46 10.94 2.87 -11.49
CA GLU A 46 11.81 1.75 -11.11
C GLU A 46 11.13 0.37 -11.32
N GLY A 47 9.90 0.33 -11.84
CA GLY A 47 9.13 -0.90 -12.07
C GLY A 47 8.34 -1.37 -10.85
N GLY A 48 8.25 -0.56 -9.80
CA GLY A 48 7.40 -0.81 -8.64
C GLY A 48 5.96 -0.40 -8.85
N VAL A 49 5.12 -0.77 -7.88
CA VAL A 49 3.75 -0.28 -7.76
C VAL A 49 3.58 0.40 -6.40
N ALA A 50 2.87 1.52 -6.39
CA ALA A 50 2.69 2.32 -5.18
C ALA A 50 1.31 2.98 -5.17
N SER A 51 0.83 3.29 -3.96
CA SER A 51 -0.39 4.05 -3.75
C SER A 51 -0.35 4.79 -2.41
N MET A 52 -1.25 5.77 -2.25
CA MET A 52 -1.41 6.54 -1.02
C MET A 52 -2.01 5.67 0.10
N ILE A 53 -1.48 5.80 1.31
CA ILE A 53 -2.17 5.32 2.51
C ILE A 53 -3.36 6.27 2.76
N MET A 54 -4.58 5.74 2.59
CA MET A 54 -5.81 6.53 2.65
C MET A 54 -5.89 7.40 3.91
N LEU A 55 -6.37 8.64 3.74
CA LEU A 55 -6.55 9.67 4.79
C LEU A 55 -5.25 10.25 5.37
N GLY A 56 -4.11 10.09 4.69
CA GLY A 56 -2.86 10.75 5.08
C GLY A 56 -1.86 10.90 3.92
N ASN A 57 -0.77 11.62 4.18
CA ASN A 57 0.33 11.82 3.21
C ASN A 57 1.37 10.69 3.28
N GLY A 58 0.91 9.45 3.33
CA GLY A 58 1.76 8.26 3.35
C GLY A 58 1.72 7.53 2.02
N VAL A 59 2.80 6.81 1.69
CA VAL A 59 2.88 5.92 0.52
C VAL A 59 3.14 4.51 1.00
N PHE A 60 2.45 3.53 0.40
CA PHE A 60 2.83 2.12 0.50
C PHE A 60 3.24 1.61 -0.88
N SER A 61 4.25 0.74 -0.92
CA SER A 61 4.89 0.33 -2.17
C SER A 61 5.48 -1.08 -2.10
N THR A 62 5.64 -1.71 -3.27
CA THR A 62 6.48 -2.91 -3.45
C THR A 62 7.98 -2.61 -3.47
N HIS A 63 8.38 -1.36 -3.70
CA HIS A 63 9.79 -0.94 -3.70
C HIS A 63 10.09 0.02 -2.54
N PRO A 64 11.30 -0.05 -1.95
CA PRO A 64 11.70 0.88 -0.91
C PRO A 64 11.89 2.29 -1.49
N PHE A 65 11.60 3.30 -0.68
CA PHE A 65 11.86 4.71 -0.96
C PHE A 65 12.42 5.40 0.30
N VAL A 66 12.89 6.63 0.18
CA VAL A 66 13.49 7.37 1.31
C VAL A 66 12.46 7.54 2.43
N GLY A 67 12.82 7.11 3.64
CA GLY A 67 11.93 7.16 4.81
C GLY A 67 10.94 5.99 4.90
N ALA A 68 10.97 5.03 3.98
CA ALA A 68 10.12 3.85 4.03
C ALA A 68 10.50 2.93 5.20
N VAL A 69 9.48 2.36 5.84
CA VAL A 69 9.61 1.27 6.81
C VAL A 69 8.91 0.04 6.26
N LYS A 70 9.52 -1.14 6.43
CA LYS A 70 8.94 -2.39 5.95
C LYS A 70 7.59 -2.66 6.62
N THR A 71 6.56 -2.90 5.80
CA THR A 71 5.21 -3.24 6.25
C THR A 71 4.69 -4.49 5.53
N ARG A 72 3.48 -4.94 5.86
CA ARG A 72 2.82 -6.09 5.23
C ARG A 72 1.31 -5.86 5.13
N LEU A 73 0.75 -6.11 3.95
CA LEU A 73 -0.69 -6.23 3.77
C LEU A 73 -1.14 -7.60 4.33
N VAL A 74 -2.11 -7.61 5.23
CA VAL A 74 -2.65 -8.83 5.84
C VAL A 74 -4.17 -8.80 5.80
N ASN A 75 -4.79 -9.98 5.71
CA ASN A 75 -6.25 -10.12 5.78
C ASN A 75 -6.79 -9.92 7.21
N ASN A 76 -5.92 -10.00 8.21
CA ASN A 76 -6.30 -9.79 9.59
C ASN A 76 -6.53 -8.30 9.84
N PRO A 77 -7.67 -7.91 10.44
CA PRO A 77 -7.92 -6.52 10.78
C PRO A 77 -6.86 -6.02 11.77
N ALA A 78 -6.55 -4.72 11.69
CA ALA A 78 -5.73 -4.06 12.70
C ALA A 78 -6.37 -4.24 14.09
N ARG A 79 -5.54 -4.55 15.09
CA ARG A 79 -5.96 -4.65 16.49
C ARG A 79 -5.15 -3.67 17.32
N LEU A 80 -5.80 -3.05 18.29
CA LEU A 80 -5.11 -2.30 19.34
C LEU A 80 -4.20 -3.26 20.09
N VAL A 81 -2.90 -2.94 20.10
CA VAL A 81 -1.94 -3.60 20.96
C VAL A 81 -2.01 -2.87 22.30
N GLY A 82 -2.66 -3.47 23.31
CA GLY A 82 -2.68 -2.94 24.68
C GLY A 82 -4.04 -2.53 25.26
N ALA A 83 -5.17 -2.85 24.62
CA ALA A 83 -6.48 -2.73 25.28
C ALA A 83 -6.70 -3.95 26.20
N THR A 84 -6.27 -3.84 27.45
CA THR A 84 -6.79 -4.64 28.57
C THR A 84 -8.17 -4.17 28.97
#